data_AF-A0A7V9Q153-F1
#
_entry.id   AF-A0A7V9Q153-F1
#
_cell.length_a   1.000
_cell.length_b   1.000
_cell.length_c   1.000
_cell.angle_alpha   90.00
_cell.angle_beta   90.00
_cell.angle_gamma   90.00
#
_symmetry.space_group_name_H-M   'P 1'
#
loop_
_entity.id
_entity.type
_entity.pdbx_description
1 polymer ?
#
loop_
_entity_poly.entity_id
_entity_poly.type
_entity_poly.pdbx_seq_one_letter_code
_entity_poly.pdbx_strand_id
1 'polypeptide(L)'
;MAVASAAMEADTPPPRELLNHGEPTRPRPASTVLLVRDGTDGLEVLLVQRGPTARFMASVWVFPGGAVDAHEGHGEQGHRLAAVREVEEETGVRLADPDALVLLSRWVTPTLYRLRFDTWFFLAELPVGPEVSIDGHECVAFAWLTPARALARFRAKEMLMVLPTVSHLEQLDGMSTPARALATARNRGPSHVEPLVVGSGDSARVVLARGNETSS
;
A
#
# COMPACT_ATOMS: atom_id res chain seq x y z
N MET A 1 10.35 -5.54 26.22
CA MET A 1 9.01 -4.98 25.95
C MET A 1 8.54 -5.55 24.64
N ALA A 2 7.49 -6.36 24.63
CA ALA A 2 6.97 -6.96 23.40
C ALA A 2 6.28 -5.85 22.59
N VAL A 3 6.90 -5.44 21.49
CA VAL A 3 6.25 -4.58 20.50
C VAL A 3 5.13 -5.42 19.89
N ALA A 4 3.87 -5.02 20.09
CA ALA A 4 2.74 -5.70 19.46
C ALA A 4 2.94 -5.62 17.94
N SER A 5 3.21 -6.76 17.31
CA SER A 5 3.44 -6.87 15.87
C SER A 5 2.18 -6.44 15.12
N ALA A 6 2.20 -5.25 14.52
CA ALA A 6 1.13 -4.73 13.68
C ALA A 6 1.20 -5.29 12.25
N ALA A 7 1.71 -6.52 12.07
CA ALA A 7 1.55 -7.23 10.82
C ALA A 7 0.09 -7.63 10.67
N MET A 8 -0.63 -7.01 9.74
CA MET A 8 -1.89 -7.55 9.24
C MET A 8 -1.59 -8.75 8.34
N GLU A 9 -1.15 -9.85 8.95
CA GLU A 9 -1.23 -11.15 8.29
C GLU A 9 -2.71 -11.51 8.15
N ALA A 10 -3.12 -11.98 6.97
CA ALA A 10 -4.40 -12.66 6.85
C ALA A 10 -4.38 -13.79 7.88
N ASP A 11 -5.33 -13.78 8.83
CA ASP A 11 -5.49 -14.73 9.94
C ASP A 11 -4.83 -14.37 11.31
N THR A 12 -4.22 -13.20 11.48
CA THR A 12 -3.80 -12.68 12.80
C THR A 12 -4.84 -11.68 13.38
N PRO A 13 -5.19 -11.75 14.69
CA PRO A 13 -6.07 -10.77 15.31
C PRO A 13 -5.44 -9.37 15.27
N PRO A 14 -6.18 -8.33 14.84
CA PRO A 14 -5.65 -6.98 14.85
C PRO A 14 -5.38 -6.47 16.28
N PRO A 15 -4.39 -5.58 16.48
CA PRO A 15 -4.15 -4.94 17.77
C PRO A 15 -5.42 -4.26 18.31
N ARG A 16 -5.76 -4.52 19.58
CA ARG A 16 -7.01 -4.05 20.20
C ARG A 16 -7.22 -2.53 20.10
N GLU A 17 -6.13 -1.78 20.19
CA GLU A 17 -6.13 -0.31 20.12
C GLU A 17 -6.64 0.24 18.77
N LEU A 18 -6.52 -0.56 17.71
CA LEU A 18 -6.97 -0.19 16.37
C LEU A 18 -8.45 -0.55 16.13
N LEU A 19 -9.07 -1.35 17.01
CA LEU A 19 -10.42 -1.87 16.82
C LEU A 19 -11.48 -0.83 17.16
N ASN A 20 -12.47 -0.71 16.30
CA ASN A 20 -13.66 0.09 16.54
C ASN A 20 -14.64 -0.66 17.44
N HIS A 21 -15.18 0.02 18.44
CA HIS A 21 -16.18 -0.53 19.38
C HIS A 21 -17.54 0.18 19.26
N GLY A 22 -17.68 1.11 18.32
CA GLY A 22 -18.92 1.84 18.04
C GLY A 22 -19.29 1.78 16.56
N GLU A 23 -20.07 2.75 16.11
CA GLU A 23 -20.48 2.87 14.71
C GLU A 23 -19.25 2.95 13.77
N PRO A 24 -19.28 2.30 12.59
CA PRO A 24 -18.21 2.38 11.62
C PRO A 24 -17.92 3.81 11.20
N THR A 25 -16.65 4.21 11.28
CA THR A 25 -16.21 5.52 10.79
C THR A 25 -16.26 5.57 9.27
N ARG A 26 -16.50 6.76 8.68
CA ARG A 26 -16.40 6.95 7.24
C ARG A 26 -14.92 6.83 6.82
N PRO A 27 -14.57 6.04 5.79
CA PRO A 27 -13.19 5.93 5.35
C PRO A 27 -12.72 7.25 4.75
N ARG A 28 -11.50 7.67 5.12
CA ARG A 28 -10.84 8.85 4.56
C ARG A 28 -10.23 8.48 3.19
N PRO A 29 -10.44 9.29 2.13
CA PRO A 29 -9.79 9.07 0.85
C PRO A 29 -8.26 9.11 0.99
N ALA A 30 -7.57 8.19 0.33
CA ALA A 30 -6.12 8.11 0.31
C ALA A 30 -5.60 7.64 -1.05
N SER A 31 -4.34 7.94 -1.34
CA SER A 31 -3.65 7.51 -2.55
C SER A 31 -2.29 6.92 -2.20
N THR A 32 -1.87 5.93 -2.98
CA THR A 32 -0.61 5.22 -2.76
C THR A 32 0.01 4.85 -4.10
N VAL A 33 1.34 4.98 -4.22
CA VAL A 33 2.06 4.71 -5.47
C VAL A 33 3.08 3.59 -5.30
N LEU A 34 2.89 2.51 -6.05
CA LEU A 34 3.90 1.51 -6.28
C LEU A 34 4.87 2.08 -7.31
N LEU A 35 5.95 2.68 -6.83
CA LEU A 35 6.99 3.20 -7.71
C LEU A 35 7.97 2.08 -8.05
N VAL A 36 8.09 1.74 -9.34
CA VAL A 36 8.93 0.65 -9.81
C VAL A 36 10.03 1.13 -10.75
N ARG A 37 11.14 0.39 -10.79
CA ARG A 37 12.26 0.65 -11.70
C ARG A 37 12.93 -0.67 -12.12
N ASP A 38 13.75 -0.59 -13.16
CA ASP A 38 14.70 -1.66 -13.46
C ASP A 38 15.81 -1.68 -12.40
N GLY A 39 16.00 -2.83 -11.77
CA GLY A 39 17.10 -3.13 -10.87
C GLY A 39 18.06 -4.16 -11.46
N THR A 40 19.14 -4.42 -10.74
CA THR A 40 20.19 -5.38 -11.17
C THR A 40 19.67 -6.82 -11.26
N ASP A 41 18.75 -7.19 -10.38
CA ASP A 41 18.15 -8.53 -10.30
C ASP A 41 16.71 -8.59 -10.88
N GLY A 42 16.30 -7.57 -11.65
CA GLY A 42 14.96 -7.43 -12.22
C GLY A 42 14.18 -6.25 -11.65
N LEU A 43 12.85 -6.29 -11.74
CA LEU A 43 11.95 -5.25 -11.23
C LEU A 43 12.20 -4.98 -9.74
N GLU A 44 12.50 -3.73 -9.40
CA GLU A 44 12.53 -3.25 -8.02
C GLU A 44 11.33 -2.33 -7.76
N VAL A 45 10.82 -2.37 -6.54
CA VAL A 45 9.78 -1.48 -6.04
C VAL A 45 10.28 -0.71 -4.82
N LEU A 46 9.92 0.57 -4.74
CA LEU A 46 10.23 1.42 -3.60
C LEU A 46 9.29 1.12 -2.44
N LEU A 47 9.86 0.80 -1.29
CA LEU A 47 9.17 0.77 -0.01
C LEU A 47 9.77 1.83 0.92
N VAL A 48 8.92 2.46 1.72
CA VAL A 48 9.30 3.40 2.77
C VAL A 48 8.87 2.86 4.13
N GLN A 49 9.66 3.15 5.17
CA GLN A 49 9.31 2.82 6.55
C GLN A 49 8.72 4.05 7.23
N ARG A 50 7.48 3.90 7.69
CA ARG A 50 6.77 4.95 8.43
C ARG A 50 7.47 5.28 9.74
N GLY A 51 7.51 6.56 10.09
CA GLY A 51 8.05 7.02 11.36
C GLY A 51 7.36 6.39 12.59
N PRO A 52 8.06 6.35 13.74
CA PRO A 52 7.53 5.74 14.97
C PRO A 52 6.35 6.52 15.59
N THR A 53 6.16 7.78 15.20
CA THR A 53 5.08 8.66 15.68
C THR A 53 3.83 8.60 14.79
N ALA A 54 3.85 7.78 13.72
CA ALA A 54 2.72 7.65 12.83
C ALA A 54 1.47 7.12 13.57
N ARG A 55 0.34 7.83 13.40
CA ARG A 55 -0.92 7.54 14.11
C ARG A 55 -1.57 6.20 13.74
N PHE A 56 -1.14 5.62 12.62
CA PHE A 56 -1.60 4.34 12.10
C PHE A 56 -0.41 3.59 11.51
N MET A 57 -0.23 2.33 11.94
CA MET A 57 0.81 1.43 11.45
C MET A 57 2.23 2.03 11.53
N ALA A 58 2.63 2.48 12.73
CA ALA A 58 3.98 2.99 12.98
C ALA A 58 5.06 1.94 12.72
N SER A 59 6.19 2.37 12.16
CA SER A 59 7.35 1.51 11.84
C SER A 59 7.10 0.39 10.82
N VAL A 60 5.93 0.36 10.19
CA VAL A 60 5.56 -0.60 9.13
C VAL A 60 6.09 -0.10 7.79
N TRP A 61 6.54 -1.03 6.94
CA TRP A 61 6.94 -0.76 5.57
C TRP A 61 5.72 -0.73 4.64
N VAL A 62 5.62 0.32 3.84
CA VAL A 62 4.52 0.59 2.92
C VAL A 62 5.07 1.17 1.61
N PHE A 63 4.21 1.32 0.61
CA PHE A 63 4.52 2.18 -0.53
C PHE A 63 4.26 3.65 -0.17
N PRO A 64 4.92 4.61 -0.82
CA PRO A 64 4.66 6.03 -0.57
C PRO A 64 3.20 6.41 -0.80
N GLY A 65 2.66 7.26 0.06
CA GLY A 65 1.27 7.71 -0.07
C GLY A 65 0.61 8.19 1.21
N GLY A 66 -0.48 8.94 1.03
CA GLY A 66 -1.21 9.54 2.13
C GLY A 66 -2.62 9.96 1.75
N ALA A 67 -3.17 10.93 2.49
CA ALA A 67 -4.57 11.31 2.36
C ALA A 67 -4.78 12.24 1.15
N VAL A 68 -5.96 12.18 0.54
CA VAL A 68 -6.35 13.19 -0.44
C VAL A 68 -6.82 14.44 0.30
N ASP A 69 -6.23 15.58 -0.04
CA ASP A 69 -6.58 16.88 0.50
C ASP A 69 -7.79 17.49 -0.20
N ALA A 70 -8.50 18.35 0.51
CA ALA A 70 -9.74 18.95 0.01
C ALA A 70 -9.56 19.75 -1.30
N HIS A 71 -8.37 20.33 -1.52
CA HIS A 71 -8.08 21.16 -2.69
C HIS A 71 -7.73 20.34 -3.94
N GLU A 72 -7.42 19.05 -3.79
CA GLU A 72 -7.14 18.12 -4.89
C GLU A 72 -8.44 17.63 -5.56
N GLY A 73 -9.59 17.84 -4.90
CA GLY A 73 -10.91 17.56 -5.42
C GLY A 73 -11.38 16.12 -5.12
N HIS A 74 -12.18 15.57 -6.02
CA HIS A 74 -12.84 14.27 -5.85
C HIS A 74 -12.64 13.37 -7.07
N GLY A 75 -12.80 12.06 -6.86
CA GLY A 75 -12.66 11.07 -7.92
C GLY A 75 -11.20 10.84 -8.32
N GLU A 76 -11.01 10.12 -9.43
CA GLU A 76 -9.68 9.62 -9.83
C GLU A 76 -8.64 10.73 -9.98
N GLN A 77 -9.02 11.90 -10.52
CA GLN A 77 -8.07 12.99 -10.70
C GLN A 77 -7.52 13.53 -9.37
N GLY A 78 -8.38 13.71 -8.37
CA GLY A 78 -7.91 14.13 -7.05
C GLY A 78 -6.99 13.09 -6.41
N HIS A 79 -7.27 11.81 -6.64
CA HIS A 79 -6.38 10.73 -6.20
C HIS A 79 -5.03 10.72 -6.92
N ARG A 80 -4.99 11.04 -8.22
CA ARG A 80 -3.75 11.15 -9.00
C ARG A 80 -2.89 12.33 -8.53
N LEU A 81 -3.51 13.48 -8.24
CA LEU A 81 -2.80 14.65 -7.68
C LEU A 81 -2.21 14.34 -6.30
N ALA A 82 -3.00 13.73 -5.41
CA ALA A 82 -2.52 13.27 -4.11
C ALA A 82 -1.36 12.28 -4.22
N ALA A 83 -1.47 11.31 -5.13
CA ALA A 83 -0.42 10.32 -5.38
C ALA A 83 0.91 11.00 -5.77
N VAL A 84 0.89 11.98 -6.66
CA VAL A 84 2.09 12.71 -7.08
C VAL A 84 2.68 13.53 -5.93
N ARG A 85 1.84 14.28 -5.20
CA ARG A 85 2.26 15.09 -4.05
C ARG A 85 2.92 14.23 -2.98
N GLU A 86 2.26 13.16 -2.55
CA GLU A 86 2.75 12.29 -1.47
C GLU A 86 4.08 11.61 -1.83
N VAL A 87 4.26 11.20 -3.10
CA VAL A 87 5.55 10.66 -3.56
C VAL A 87 6.64 11.74 -3.48
N GLU A 88 6.35 12.97 -3.90
CA GLU A 88 7.32 14.06 -3.81
C GLU A 88 7.66 14.41 -2.35
N GLU A 89 6.66 14.53 -1.48
CA GLU A 89 6.82 14.88 -0.07
C GLU A 89 7.61 13.80 0.70
N GLU A 90 7.28 12.53 0.52
CA GLU A 90 7.89 11.43 1.28
C GLU A 90 9.25 10.99 0.72
N THR A 91 9.53 11.20 -0.57
CA THR A 91 10.69 10.60 -1.25
C THR A 91 11.54 11.57 -2.06
N GLY A 92 11.10 12.83 -2.24
CA GLY A 92 11.74 13.80 -3.12
C GLY A 92 11.61 13.50 -4.62
N VAL A 93 10.97 12.39 -5.00
CA VAL A 93 10.80 12.01 -6.40
C VAL A 93 9.62 12.76 -7.01
N ARG A 94 9.86 13.45 -8.13
CA ARG A 94 8.81 14.16 -8.88
C ARG A 94 8.25 13.30 -10.01
N LEU A 95 6.95 13.03 -9.96
CA LEU A 95 6.22 12.41 -11.05
C LEU A 95 5.57 13.52 -11.89
N ALA A 96 6.07 13.74 -13.11
CA ALA A 96 5.71 14.90 -13.91
C ALA A 96 4.26 14.89 -14.42
N ASP A 97 3.70 13.70 -14.66
CA ASP A 97 2.39 13.52 -15.27
C ASP A 97 1.49 12.63 -14.39
N PRO A 98 0.52 13.21 -13.65
CA PRO A 98 -0.46 12.44 -12.89
C PRO A 98 -1.29 11.48 -13.75
N ASP A 99 -1.47 11.76 -15.05
CA ASP A 99 -2.27 10.93 -15.96
C ASP A 99 -1.51 9.70 -16.43
N ALA A 100 -0.17 9.71 -16.33
CA ALA A 100 0.68 8.55 -16.63
C ALA A 100 0.57 7.42 -15.59
N LEU A 101 0.04 7.70 -14.39
CA LEU A 101 -0.16 6.71 -13.33
C LEU A 101 -1.17 5.64 -13.78
N VAL A 102 -0.89 4.37 -13.54
CA VAL A 102 -1.81 3.27 -13.86
C VAL A 102 -2.57 2.86 -12.61
N LEU A 103 -3.89 3.03 -12.58
CA LEU A 103 -4.70 2.58 -11.45
C LEU A 103 -4.70 1.04 -11.36
N LEU A 104 -4.23 0.49 -10.25
CA LEU A 104 -4.15 -0.94 -9.98
C LEU A 104 -5.35 -1.46 -9.22
N SER A 105 -5.70 -0.76 -8.14
CA SER A 105 -6.76 -1.20 -7.25
C SER A 105 -7.26 -0.08 -6.36
N ARG A 106 -8.45 -0.28 -5.80
CA ARG A 106 -9.02 0.51 -4.71
C ARG A 106 -9.24 -0.42 -3.53
N TRP A 107 -8.77 -0.05 -2.35
CA TRP A 107 -8.94 -0.84 -1.13
C TRP A 107 -9.65 -0.02 -0.06
N VAL A 108 -10.72 -0.58 0.50
CA VAL A 108 -11.42 0.04 1.63
C VAL A 108 -11.08 -0.72 2.90
N THR A 109 -10.55 0.01 3.89
CA THR A 109 -10.22 -0.56 5.20
C THR A 109 -11.51 -1.10 5.87
N PRO A 110 -11.50 -2.32 6.44
CA PRO A 110 -12.69 -2.91 7.03
C PRO A 110 -13.29 -2.07 8.16
N THR A 111 -14.60 -2.23 8.38
CA THR A 111 -15.36 -1.52 9.43
C THR A 111 -14.92 -1.84 10.86
N LEU A 112 -14.19 -2.94 11.04
CA LEU A 112 -13.57 -3.34 12.32
C LEU A 112 -12.54 -2.33 12.82
N TYR A 113 -11.90 -1.55 11.95
CA TYR A 113 -10.87 -0.59 12.35
C TYR A 113 -11.44 0.80 12.64
N ARG A 114 -10.89 1.51 13.63
CA ARG A 114 -11.26 2.91 13.94
C ARG A 114 -10.83 3.86 12.83
N LEU A 115 -9.57 3.75 12.42
CA LEU A 115 -9.01 4.52 11.33
C LEU A 115 -9.22 3.73 10.05
N ARG A 116 -10.01 4.31 9.14
CA ARG A 116 -10.38 3.68 7.88
C ARG A 116 -9.95 4.56 6.73
N PHE A 117 -9.41 3.91 5.71
CA PHE A 117 -8.99 4.54 4.47
C PHE A 117 -9.69 3.90 3.28
N ASP A 118 -9.98 4.71 2.28
CA ASP A 118 -10.40 4.33 0.95
C ASP A 118 -9.27 4.70 0.00
N THR A 119 -8.37 3.73 -0.19
CA THR A 119 -7.04 3.96 -0.78
C THR A 119 -7.02 3.52 -2.23
N TRP A 120 -6.65 4.44 -3.13
CA TRP A 120 -6.41 4.16 -4.54
C TRP A 120 -4.92 3.90 -4.76
N PHE A 121 -4.59 2.72 -5.28
CA PHE A 121 -3.23 2.28 -5.55
C PHE A 121 -2.91 2.47 -7.03
N PHE A 122 -1.83 3.20 -7.30
CA PHE A 122 -1.32 3.45 -8.63
C PHE A 122 0.03 2.76 -8.83
N LEU A 123 0.33 2.36 -10.06
CA LEU A 123 1.65 1.91 -10.51
C LEU A 123 2.28 2.99 -11.36
N ALA A 124 3.54 3.28 -11.08
CA ALA A 124 4.34 4.23 -11.84
C ALA A 124 5.74 3.67 -12.06
N GLU A 125 6.29 3.90 -13.24
CA GLU A 125 7.70 3.63 -13.51
C GLU A 125 8.53 4.89 -13.23
N LEU A 126 9.69 4.70 -12.60
CA LEU A 126 10.73 5.71 -12.48
C LEU A 126 11.86 5.39 -13.47
N PRO A 127 11.78 5.87 -14.73
CA PRO A 127 12.83 5.65 -15.71
C PRO A 127 14.06 6.48 -15.32
N VAL A 128 15.11 5.83 -14.79
CA VAL A 128 16.40 6.43 -14.36
C VAL A 128 16.22 7.85 -13.78
N GLY A 129 15.86 7.91 -12.51
CA GLY A 129 15.38 9.13 -11.88
C GLY A 129 16.33 9.78 -10.86
N PRO A 130 15.83 10.82 -10.15
CA PRO A 130 16.50 11.42 -9.01
C PRO A 130 16.65 10.41 -7.86
N GLU A 131 17.65 10.64 -7.02
CA GLU A 131 17.87 9.85 -5.81
C GLU A 131 16.73 10.07 -4.81
N VAL A 132 16.29 9.00 -4.15
CA VAL A 132 15.27 9.09 -3.09
C VAL A 132 15.87 9.84 -1.90
N SER A 133 15.16 10.85 -1.42
CA SER A 133 15.49 11.61 -0.22
C SER A 133 14.31 11.59 0.75
N ILE A 134 14.53 11.10 1.95
CA ILE A 134 13.52 11.04 3.02
C ILE A 134 13.82 12.09 4.11
N ASP A 135 12.79 12.54 4.81
CA ASP A 135 12.90 13.58 5.84
C ASP A 135 13.41 13.07 7.20
N GLY A 136 13.40 11.76 7.42
CA GLY A 136 13.78 11.13 8.69
C GLY A 136 12.73 11.25 9.80
N HIS A 137 11.56 11.81 9.52
CA HIS A 137 10.48 12.03 10.47
C HIS A 137 9.22 11.27 10.07
N GLU A 138 8.64 11.59 8.92
CA GLU A 138 7.49 10.87 8.36
C GLU A 138 7.91 9.53 7.77
N CYS A 139 9.05 9.53 7.06
CA CYS A 139 9.71 8.34 6.57
C CYS A 139 11.12 8.25 7.17
N VAL A 140 11.39 7.16 7.90
CA VAL A 140 12.66 6.98 8.63
C VAL A 140 13.66 6.09 7.90
N ALA A 141 13.19 5.32 6.91
CA ALA A 141 14.03 4.51 6.03
C ALA A 141 13.32 4.30 4.69
N PHE A 142 14.09 3.94 3.66
CA PHE A 142 13.57 3.47 2.39
C PHE A 142 14.38 2.27 1.88
N ALA A 143 13.78 1.50 0.98
CA ALA A 143 14.44 0.38 0.34
C ALA A 143 13.90 0.17 -1.08
N TRP A 144 14.80 0.01 -2.04
CA TRP A 144 14.51 -0.60 -3.33
C TRP A 144 14.73 -2.11 -3.21
N LEU A 145 13.69 -2.89 -3.42
CA LEU A 145 13.74 -4.35 -3.33
C LEU A 145 12.99 -4.96 -4.50
N THR A 146 13.44 -6.13 -4.95
CA THR A 146 12.56 -6.97 -5.78
C THR A 146 11.37 -7.45 -4.94
N PRO A 147 10.18 -7.66 -5.54
CA PRO A 147 9.02 -8.15 -4.82
C PRO A 147 9.31 -9.44 -4.03
N ALA A 148 10.01 -10.40 -4.65
CA ALA A 148 10.46 -11.62 -4.02
C ALA A 148 11.29 -11.38 -2.73
N ARG A 149 12.24 -10.42 -2.77
CA ARG A 149 13.07 -10.09 -1.60
C ARG A 149 12.26 -9.42 -0.49
N ALA A 150 11.36 -8.50 -0.83
CA ALA A 150 10.48 -7.86 0.15
C ALA A 150 9.57 -8.90 0.85
N LEU A 151 8.97 -9.82 0.07
CA LEU A 151 8.14 -10.92 0.60
C LEU A 151 8.95 -11.90 1.46
N ALA A 152 10.20 -12.18 1.11
CA ALA A 152 11.08 -13.02 1.93
C ALA A 152 11.36 -12.37 3.30
N ARG A 153 11.67 -11.07 3.33
CA ARG A 153 11.89 -10.32 4.58
C ARG A 153 10.62 -10.20 5.43
N PHE A 154 9.45 -10.09 4.80
CA PHE A 154 8.17 -10.15 5.51
C PHE A 154 7.94 -11.50 6.17
N ARG A 155 8.11 -12.59 5.42
CA ARG A 155 7.98 -13.96 5.95
C ARG A 155 8.98 -14.25 7.09
N ALA A 156 10.18 -13.68 7.01
CA ALA A 156 11.19 -13.74 8.06
C ALA A 156 10.93 -12.79 9.25
N LYS A 157 9.88 -11.95 9.19
CA LYS A 157 9.53 -10.93 10.19
C LYS A 157 10.59 -9.83 10.37
N GLU A 158 11.44 -9.63 9.36
CA GLU A 158 12.46 -8.58 9.31
C GLU A 158 11.88 -7.25 8.80
N MET A 159 10.81 -7.30 7.99
CA MET A 159 10.07 -6.13 7.50
C MET A 159 8.58 -6.35 7.73
N LEU A 160 8.02 -5.69 8.74
CA LEU A 160 6.57 -5.70 8.95
C LEU A 160 5.90 -4.91 7.83
N MET A 161 4.83 -5.45 7.24
CA MET A 161 4.05 -4.85 6.16
C MET A 161 2.55 -5.04 6.41
N VAL A 162 1.73 -4.19 5.79
CA VAL A 162 0.27 -4.33 5.79
C VAL A 162 -0.22 -5.19 4.62
N LEU A 163 -1.42 -5.75 4.75
CA LEU A 163 -2.03 -6.65 3.77
C LEU A 163 -2.08 -6.09 2.33
N PRO A 164 -2.50 -4.83 2.08
CA PRO A 164 -2.45 -4.28 0.73
C PRO A 164 -1.02 -4.28 0.15
N THR A 165 -0.01 -3.99 0.95
CA THR A 165 1.40 -4.00 0.51
C THR A 165 1.83 -5.40 0.10
N VAL A 166 1.61 -6.40 0.97
CA VAL A 166 1.96 -7.80 0.70
C VAL A 166 1.22 -8.31 -0.55
N SER A 167 -0.08 -8.04 -0.66
CA SER A 167 -0.89 -8.50 -1.80
C SER A 167 -0.45 -7.90 -3.14
N HIS A 168 0.00 -6.65 -3.15
CA HIS A 168 0.55 -6.04 -4.36
C HIS A 168 1.95 -6.57 -4.69
N LEU A 169 2.79 -6.83 -3.68
CA LEU A 169 4.10 -7.47 -3.91
C LEU A 169 3.93 -8.88 -4.48
N GLU A 170 2.96 -9.67 -4.01
CA GLU A 170 2.61 -10.98 -4.59
C GLU A 170 2.16 -10.88 -6.05
N GLN A 171 1.45 -9.81 -6.41
CA GLN A 171 1.03 -9.56 -7.80
C GLN A 171 2.20 -9.15 -8.71
N LEU A 172 3.19 -8.44 -8.17
CA LEU A 172 4.40 -8.05 -8.90
C LEU A 172 5.46 -9.16 -8.92
N ASP A 173 5.35 -10.18 -8.07
CA ASP A 173 6.31 -11.28 -8.01
C ASP A 173 6.39 -12.04 -9.35
N GLY A 174 7.62 -12.33 -9.78
CA GLY A 174 7.89 -12.92 -11.09
C GLY A 174 7.81 -11.96 -12.29
N MET A 175 7.46 -10.67 -12.10
CA MET A 175 7.58 -9.66 -13.15
C MET A 175 9.03 -9.22 -13.32
N SER A 176 9.53 -9.22 -14.57
CA SER A 176 10.94 -8.97 -14.86
C SER A 176 11.29 -7.49 -15.09
N THR A 177 10.34 -6.66 -15.54
CA THR A 177 10.58 -5.24 -15.91
C THR A 177 9.38 -4.35 -15.59
N PRO A 178 9.58 -3.03 -15.34
CA PRO A 178 8.50 -2.05 -15.13
C PRO A 178 7.50 -2.02 -16.29
N ALA A 179 7.99 -2.06 -17.52
CA ALA A 179 7.15 -2.06 -18.71
C ALA A 179 6.17 -3.24 -18.74
N ARG A 180 6.63 -4.45 -18.33
CA ARG A 180 5.75 -5.62 -18.23
C ARG A 180 4.72 -5.44 -17.11
N ALA A 181 5.13 -4.92 -15.96
CA ALA A 181 4.22 -4.66 -14.84
C ALA A 181 3.11 -3.67 -15.23
N LEU A 182 3.47 -2.55 -15.85
CA LEU A 182 2.54 -1.55 -16.36
C LEU A 182 1.60 -2.12 -17.43
N ALA A 183 2.12 -2.90 -18.38
CA ALA A 183 1.28 -3.53 -19.41
C ALA A 183 0.29 -4.54 -18.80
N THR A 184 0.74 -5.38 -17.87
CA THR A 184 -0.14 -6.33 -17.17
C THR A 184 -1.21 -5.61 -16.36
N ALA A 185 -0.85 -4.54 -15.65
CA ALA A 185 -1.78 -3.70 -14.90
C ALA A 185 -2.87 -3.10 -15.80
N ARG A 186 -2.48 -2.47 -16.92
CA ARG A 186 -3.42 -1.88 -17.89
C ARG A 186 -4.37 -2.92 -18.48
N ASN A 187 -3.86 -4.10 -18.81
CA ASN A 187 -4.65 -5.18 -19.41
C ASN A 187 -5.66 -5.79 -18.44
N ARG A 188 -5.30 -5.91 -17.15
CA ARG A 188 -6.19 -6.45 -16.13
C ARG A 188 -7.28 -5.46 -15.72
N GLY A 189 -6.97 -4.17 -15.74
CA GLY A 189 -7.82 -3.11 -15.20
C GLY A 189 -7.84 -3.09 -13.67
N PRO A 190 -8.42 -2.04 -13.07
CA PRO A 190 -8.40 -1.84 -11.64
C PRO A 190 -9.33 -2.81 -10.90
N SER A 191 -8.87 -3.33 -9.77
CA SER A 191 -9.70 -4.15 -8.87
C SER A 191 -10.25 -3.35 -7.69
N HIS A 192 -11.43 -3.70 -7.18
CA HIS A 192 -11.97 -3.12 -5.95
C HIS A 192 -11.95 -4.18 -4.84
N VAL A 193 -11.29 -3.89 -3.72
CA VAL A 193 -11.05 -4.83 -2.64
C VAL A 193 -11.61 -4.27 -1.33
N GLU A 194 -12.58 -4.99 -0.77
CA GLU A 194 -13.11 -4.75 0.56
C GLU A 194 -12.89 -6.02 1.39
N PRO A 195 -11.82 -6.07 2.22
CA PRO A 195 -11.58 -7.24 3.04
C PRO A 195 -12.74 -7.47 4.02
N LEU A 196 -13.19 -8.71 4.11
CA LEU A 196 -14.25 -9.12 5.01
C LEU A 196 -13.70 -9.36 6.41
N VAL A 197 -14.53 -9.10 7.41
CA VAL A 197 -14.23 -9.43 8.80
C VAL A 197 -15.03 -10.68 9.14
N VAL A 198 -14.34 -11.75 9.53
CA VAL A 198 -14.95 -13.01 9.96
C VAL A 198 -14.69 -13.20 11.45
N GLY A 199 -15.66 -13.75 12.17
CA GLY A 199 -15.60 -13.93 13.63
C GLY A 199 -16.08 -12.70 14.40
N SER A 200 -15.94 -12.74 15.72
CA SER A 200 -16.38 -11.66 16.62
C SER A 200 -15.50 -11.56 17.87
N GLY A 201 -15.44 -10.35 18.45
CA GLY A 201 -14.60 -10.07 19.62
C GLY A 201 -13.12 -10.36 19.36
N ASP A 202 -12.47 -11.06 20.29
CA ASP A 202 -11.04 -11.40 20.20
C ASP A 202 -10.73 -12.47 19.11
N SER A 203 -11.76 -13.08 18.50
CA SER A 203 -11.61 -14.02 17.38
C SER A 203 -11.76 -13.38 15.99
N ALA A 204 -12.03 -12.08 15.91
CA ALA A 204 -12.18 -11.39 14.62
C ALA A 204 -10.89 -11.50 13.79
N ARG A 205 -11.05 -11.81 12.49
CA ARG A 205 -9.98 -11.92 11.49
C ARG A 205 -10.38 -11.18 10.23
N VAL A 206 -9.39 -10.60 9.55
CA VAL A 206 -9.56 -9.99 8.23
C VAL A 206 -9.24 -11.04 7.17
N VAL A 207 -10.17 -11.27 6.25
CA VAL A 207 -10.00 -12.17 5.11
C VAL A 207 -10.24 -11.42 3.81
N LEU A 208 -9.46 -11.72 2.78
CA LEU A 208 -9.77 -11.25 1.44
C LEU A 208 -10.87 -12.13 0.87
N ALA A 209 -11.97 -11.52 0.43
CA ALA A 209 -12.93 -12.22 -0.42
C ALA A 209 -12.18 -12.59 -1.71
N ARG A 210 -11.71 -13.83 -1.83
CA ARG A 210 -11.34 -14.36 -3.14
C ARG A 210 -12.62 -14.32 -3.95
N GLY A 211 -12.63 -13.56 -5.04
CA GLY A 211 -13.78 -13.49 -5.92
C GLY A 211 -14.27 -14.91 -6.20
N ASN A 212 -15.60 -15.12 -6.13
CA ASN A 212 -16.19 -16.39 -6.53
C ASN A 212 -15.57 -16.79 -7.88
N GLU A 213 -14.78 -17.86 -7.89
CA GLU A 213 -14.60 -18.63 -9.10
C GLU A 213 -15.98 -19.18 -9.41
N THR A 214 -16.74 -18.47 -10.24
CA THR A 214 -17.86 -19.07 -10.93
C THR A 214 -17.29 -20.18 -11.79
N SER A 215 -17.28 -21.41 -11.25
CA SER A 215 -17.36 -22.61 -12.04
C SER A 215 -18.63 -22.49 -12.88
N SER A 216 -18.48 -22.18 -14.17
CA SER A 216 -19.47 -22.46 -15.22
C SER A 216 -18.75 -22.49 -16.55
#